data_AF-A0A948JDR5-F1
#
_entry.id   AF-A0A948JDR5-F1
#
_cell.length_a   1.000
_cell.length_b   1.000
_cell.length_c   1.000
_cell.angle_alpha   90.00
_cell.angle_beta   90.00
_cell.angle_gamma   90.00
#
_symmetry.space_group_name_H-M   'P 1'
#
loop_
_entity.id
_entity.type
_entity.pdbx_description
1 polymer ?
#
loop_
_entity_poly.entity_id
_entity_poly.type
_entity_poly.pdbx_seq_one_letter_code
_entity_poly.pdbx_strand_id
1 'polypeptide(L)'
;MKSVLDTSQLLLQLQRIPLTRLRQALELVLVLCLGWLLAKVTWQLLPETQTGSGLVVINQQAAATEPVGVSLAALVAPKLFGTASAQTVKTVEPVVTEAPKTSLNVKLTGVVALASDPGAGSAIIESRGSEATYAVDDQIDGTNARLKQVLADRVLIQQAGRFETLMLDGIEYTKIAQANAGLGRADEPASEMDGDMAPVPEPMEMQPLQASEQLDARRDELIAEPMKFFDYIRVSPQRNNGQLSGYRLMPGKDPSLFAQLGLQPNDLAIEINGIALNDMQQAMNVINELRDAKEAAIKIERDGEIRDILVSLSQ
;
A
#
# COMPACT_ATOMS: atom_id res chain seq x y z
N MET A 1 2.62 45.29 56.29
CA MET A 1 1.80 44.09 56.57
C MET A 1 0.42 44.56 56.97
N LYS A 2 -0.60 44.36 56.12
CA LYS A 2 -2.00 44.71 56.39
C LYS A 2 -2.86 43.45 56.23
N SER A 3 -3.49 43.10 57.34
CA SER A 3 -4.77 42.41 57.50
C SER A 3 -4.98 41.13 56.69
N VAL A 4 -4.65 40.00 57.31
CA VAL A 4 -5.32 38.72 57.05
C VAL A 4 -6.77 38.88 57.50
N LEU A 5 -7.75 38.57 56.64
CA LEU A 5 -9.16 38.61 57.01
C LEU A 5 -9.39 37.63 58.17
N ASP A 6 -9.91 38.12 59.30
CA ASP A 6 -10.28 37.29 60.46
C ASP A 6 -11.41 36.32 60.06
N THR A 7 -11.02 35.09 59.73
CA THR A 7 -11.94 33.99 59.35
C THR A 7 -12.88 33.61 60.49
N SER A 8 -12.48 33.83 61.74
CA SER A 8 -13.28 33.59 62.95
C SER A 8 -14.42 34.62 63.09
N GLN A 9 -14.17 35.90 62.78
CA GLN A 9 -15.17 36.96 62.78
C GLN A 9 -16.23 36.72 61.69
N LEU A 10 -15.79 36.25 60.50
CA LEU A 10 -16.68 35.89 59.40
C LEU A 10 -17.61 34.72 59.76
N LEU A 11 -17.12 33.67 60.41
CA LEU A 11 -17.93 32.52 60.82
C LEU A 11 -18.97 32.88 61.88
N LEU A 12 -18.62 33.74 62.83
CA LEU A 12 -19.55 34.23 63.85
C LEU A 12 -20.63 35.16 63.26
N GLN A 13 -20.28 35.96 62.25
CA GLN A 13 -21.27 36.75 61.51
C GLN A 13 -22.20 35.87 60.67
N LEU A 14 -21.69 34.78 60.09
CA LEU A 14 -22.47 33.85 59.27
C LEU A 14 -23.53 33.07 60.08
N GLN A 15 -23.25 32.76 61.36
CA GLN A 15 -24.21 32.13 62.28
C GLN A 15 -25.39 33.03 62.69
N ARG A 16 -25.25 34.36 62.58
CA ARG A 16 -26.32 35.32 62.93
C ARG A 16 -27.31 35.56 61.79
N ILE A 17 -26.98 35.12 60.58
CA ILE A 17 -27.84 35.30 59.40
C ILE A 17 -28.86 34.16 59.40
N PRO A 18 -30.17 34.45 59.29
CA PRO A 18 -31.17 33.40 59.19
C PRO A 18 -30.90 32.53 57.95
N LEU A 19 -30.92 31.20 58.11
CA LEU A 19 -30.63 30.22 57.06
C LEU A 19 -31.42 30.46 55.76
N THR A 20 -32.62 31.02 55.87
CA THR A 20 -33.46 31.42 54.73
C THR A 20 -32.83 32.51 53.87
N ARG A 21 -32.17 33.52 54.47
CA ARG A 21 -31.47 34.59 53.73
C ARG A 21 -30.20 34.09 53.08
N LEU A 22 -29.48 33.18 53.74
CA LEU A 22 -28.29 32.54 53.16
C LEU A 22 -28.65 31.68 51.96
N ARG A 23 -29.73 30.88 52.08
CA ARG A 23 -30.26 30.10 50.96
C ARG A 23 -30.68 30.99 49.78
N GLN A 24 -31.42 32.06 50.04
CA GLN A 24 -31.83 33.02 48.98
C GLN A 24 -30.62 33.66 48.30
N ALA A 25 -29.58 34.02 49.05
CA ALA A 25 -28.35 34.56 48.48
C ALA A 25 -27.61 33.52 47.62
N LEU A 26 -27.53 32.27 48.09
CA LEU A 26 -26.93 31.18 47.32
C LEU A 26 -27.70 30.89 46.03
N GLU A 27 -29.04 30.82 46.10
CA GLU A 27 -29.90 30.63 44.94
C GLU A 27 -29.71 31.77 43.92
N LEU A 28 -29.63 33.03 44.36
CA LEU A 28 -29.41 34.18 43.49
C LEU A 28 -28.04 34.12 42.80
N VAL A 29 -26.98 33.77 43.54
CA VAL A 29 -25.63 33.58 42.99
C VAL A 29 -25.61 32.45 41.95
N LEU A 30 -26.30 31.34 42.22
CA LEU A 30 -26.36 30.19 41.31
C LEU A 30 -27.10 30.55 40.02
N VAL A 31 -28.24 31.25 40.11
CA VAL A 31 -28.99 31.75 38.95
C VAL A 31 -28.15 32.70 38.11
N LEU A 32 -27.41 33.61 38.73
CA LEU A 32 -26.54 34.56 38.04
C LEU A 32 -25.38 33.85 37.32
N CYS A 33 -24.77 32.84 37.97
CA CYS A 33 -23.72 32.02 37.38
C CYS A 33 -24.24 31.21 36.18
N LEU A 34 -25.43 30.63 36.30
CA LEU A 34 -26.07 29.86 35.22
C LEU A 34 -26.40 30.74 34.01
N GLY A 35 -26.94 31.94 34.24
CA GLY A 35 -27.20 32.91 33.18
C GLY A 35 -25.93 33.35 32.45
N TRP A 36 -24.83 33.55 33.19
CA TRP A 36 -23.53 33.90 32.59
C TRP A 36 -22.95 32.76 31.72
N LEU A 37 -23.05 31.51 32.19
CA LEU A 37 -22.64 30.34 31.41
C LEU A 37 -23.46 30.19 30.12
N LEU A 38 -24.79 30.35 30.21
CA LEU A 38 -25.66 30.28 29.05
C LEU A 38 -25.37 31.38 28.02
N ALA A 39 -25.04 32.60 28.48
CA ALA A 39 -24.64 33.68 27.58
C ALA A 39 -23.34 33.35 26.83
N LYS A 40 -22.35 32.75 27.51
CA LYS A 40 -21.11 32.29 26.86
C LYS A 40 -21.36 31.21 25.82
N VAL A 41 -22.18 30.22 26.15
CA VAL A 41 -22.53 29.14 25.21
C VAL A 41 -23.29 29.72 24.02
N THR A 42 -24.25 30.61 24.25
CA THR A 42 -25.01 31.28 23.17
C THR A 42 -24.08 32.01 22.20
N TRP A 43 -23.04 32.70 22.71
CA TRP A 43 -22.07 33.37 21.85
C TRP A 43 -21.18 32.42 21.04
N GLN A 44 -20.99 31.18 21.47
CA GLN A 44 -20.24 30.18 20.71
C GLN A 44 -21.07 29.51 19.61
N LEU A 45 -22.40 29.52 19.73
CA LEU A 45 -23.29 28.92 18.72
C LEU A 45 -23.59 29.86 17.54
N LEU A 46 -23.29 31.16 17.67
CA LEU A 46 -23.47 32.10 16.56
C LEU A 46 -22.23 32.05 15.65
N PRO A 47 -22.35 31.54 14.41
CA PRO A 47 -21.22 31.55 13.48
C PRO A 47 -20.82 32.98 13.14
N GLU A 48 -19.53 33.29 13.30
CA GLU A 48 -18.91 34.53 12.81
C GLU A 48 -19.15 34.65 11.30
N THR A 49 -20.01 35.59 10.89
CA THR A 49 -20.18 35.93 9.48
C THR A 49 -18.97 36.75 9.04
N GLN A 50 -18.00 36.06 8.43
CA GLN A 50 -16.86 36.70 7.79
C GLN A 50 -17.37 37.57 6.65
N THR A 51 -17.60 38.86 6.94
CA THR A 51 -18.04 39.82 5.96
C THR A 51 -16.81 40.25 5.17
N GLY A 52 -16.47 39.46 4.15
CA GLY A 52 -15.41 39.76 3.20
C GLY A 52 -15.75 41.01 2.38
N SER A 53 -15.46 42.19 2.91
CA SER A 53 -15.48 43.44 2.15
C SER A 53 -14.12 43.64 1.51
N GLY A 54 -13.90 42.98 0.38
CA GLY A 54 -12.81 43.28 -0.54
C GLY A 54 -13.38 43.88 -1.81
N LEU A 55 -13.57 45.19 -1.87
CA LEU A 55 -13.84 45.88 -3.13
C LEU A 55 -12.61 45.73 -4.01
N VAL A 56 -12.71 44.91 -5.06
CA VAL A 56 -11.68 44.79 -6.09
C VAL A 56 -11.72 46.07 -6.93
N VAL A 57 -10.77 46.98 -6.70
CA VAL A 57 -10.46 48.05 -7.65
C VAL A 57 -9.71 47.42 -8.81
N ILE A 58 -10.39 47.23 -9.94
CA ILE A 58 -9.75 46.80 -11.18
C ILE A 58 -9.07 48.01 -11.81
N ASN A 59 -7.78 48.18 -11.56
CA ASN A 59 -6.97 49.13 -12.31
C ASN A 59 -6.53 48.45 -13.62
N GLN A 60 -7.27 48.71 -14.71
CA GLN A 60 -6.85 48.30 -16.05
C GLN A 60 -5.80 49.29 -16.57
N GLN A 61 -4.53 48.97 -16.39
CA GLN A 61 -3.47 49.53 -17.21
C GLN A 61 -3.20 48.57 -18.36
N ALA A 62 -3.53 49.02 -19.58
CA ALA A 62 -3.27 48.32 -20.81
C ALA A 62 -1.77 48.29 -21.09
N ALA A 63 -1.17 47.09 -21.18
CA ALA A 63 0.08 46.89 -21.88
C ALA A 63 0.27 45.43 -22.33
N ALA A 64 0.47 45.29 -23.63
CA ALA A 64 1.14 44.22 -24.38
C ALA A 64 0.58 42.79 -24.34
N THR A 65 0.19 42.34 -25.53
CA THR A 65 -0.22 40.98 -25.89
C THR A 65 0.99 40.03 -25.86
N GLU A 66 0.98 39.07 -24.93
CA GLU A 66 1.80 37.86 -24.98
C GLU A 66 0.92 36.63 -25.23
N PRO A 67 1.47 35.56 -25.85
CA PRO A 67 0.71 34.39 -26.27
C PRO A 67 0.03 33.73 -25.06
N VAL A 68 -1.24 33.38 -25.23
CA VAL A 68 -2.09 32.76 -24.22
C VAL A 68 -1.58 31.34 -23.90
N GLY A 69 -0.60 31.26 -23.01
CA GLY A 69 -0.27 30.05 -22.27
C GLY A 69 -1.16 29.99 -21.04
N VAL A 70 -1.99 28.95 -20.93
CA VAL A 70 -2.83 28.73 -19.75
C VAL A 70 -1.91 28.49 -18.55
N SER A 71 -1.74 29.52 -17.72
CA SER A 71 -0.90 29.46 -16.53
C SER A 71 -1.64 28.70 -15.43
N LEU A 72 -1.38 27.38 -15.34
CA LEU A 72 -1.90 26.52 -14.27
C LEU A 72 -1.58 27.08 -12.87
N ALA A 73 -0.45 27.77 -12.71
CA ALA A 73 -0.08 28.43 -11.46
C ALA A 73 -1.12 29.48 -11.00
N ALA A 74 -1.73 30.21 -11.94
CA ALA A 74 -2.77 31.20 -11.63
C ALA A 74 -4.10 30.54 -11.20
N LEU A 75 -4.36 29.32 -11.68
CA LEU A 75 -5.54 28.52 -11.31
C LEU A 75 -5.36 27.81 -9.96
N VAL A 76 -4.13 27.45 -9.59
CA VAL A 76 -3.81 26.77 -8.32
C VAL A 76 -3.56 27.77 -7.18
N ALA A 77 -3.13 28.99 -7.48
CA ALA A 77 -2.92 30.07 -6.50
C ALA A 77 -4.08 30.33 -5.53
N PRO A 78 -5.37 30.34 -5.95
CA PRO A 78 -6.47 30.63 -5.04
C PRO A 78 -6.76 29.54 -3.99
N LYS A 79 -6.00 28.44 -3.90
CA LYS A 79 -6.07 27.43 -2.82
C LYS A 79 -7.53 27.06 -2.43
N LEU A 80 -8.39 26.93 -3.43
CA LEU A 80 -9.85 26.81 -3.27
C LEU A 80 -10.29 25.57 -2.49
N PHE A 81 -9.39 24.59 -2.34
CA PHE A 81 -9.62 23.32 -1.67
C PHE A 81 -8.80 23.18 -0.38
N GLY A 82 -8.18 24.26 0.10
CA GLY A 82 -7.31 24.26 1.28
C GLY A 82 -5.86 23.90 0.97
N THR A 83 -4.98 24.18 1.93
CA THR A 83 -3.57 23.76 1.88
C THR A 83 -3.42 22.43 2.62
N ALA A 84 -2.87 21.42 1.96
CA ALA A 84 -2.44 20.21 2.65
C ALA A 84 -1.46 20.61 3.77
N SER A 85 -1.84 20.36 5.01
CA SER A 85 -0.94 20.50 6.15
C SER A 85 0.13 19.42 5.98
N ALA A 86 1.35 19.83 5.65
CA ALA A 86 2.50 18.95 5.70
C ALA A 86 2.73 18.61 7.17
N GLN A 87 2.08 17.55 7.66
CA GLN A 87 2.56 16.86 8.85
C GLN A 87 4.00 16.46 8.56
N THR A 88 4.90 16.94 9.40
CA THR A 88 6.30 16.51 9.40
C THR A 88 6.31 14.99 9.47
N VAL A 89 6.65 14.37 8.35
CA VAL A 89 7.00 12.95 8.29
C VAL A 89 8.17 12.81 9.25
N LYS A 90 7.90 12.28 10.46
CA LYS A 90 8.96 11.69 11.27
C LYS A 90 9.63 10.67 10.37
N THR A 91 10.94 10.79 10.19
CA THR A 91 11.78 9.78 9.57
C THR A 91 11.40 8.43 10.16
N VAL A 92 10.61 7.67 9.41
CA VAL A 92 10.29 6.28 9.72
C VAL A 92 11.61 5.56 9.53
N GLU A 93 12.16 4.99 10.61
CA GLU A 93 13.26 4.04 10.51
C GLU A 93 12.92 3.04 9.39
N PRO A 94 13.88 2.68 8.52
CA PRO A 94 13.59 1.90 7.33
C PRO A 94 12.76 0.67 7.74
N VAL A 95 11.49 0.68 7.32
CA VAL A 95 10.60 -0.46 7.46
C VAL A 95 11.32 -1.59 6.76
N VAL A 96 11.78 -2.57 7.53
CA VAL A 96 12.31 -3.82 6.99
C VAL A 96 11.11 -4.55 6.40
N THR A 97 10.76 -4.21 5.17
CA THR A 97 9.59 -4.73 4.44
C THR A 97 9.78 -6.20 4.04
N GLU A 98 11.00 -6.70 4.09
CA GLU A 98 11.36 -8.06 3.70
C GLU A 98 12.17 -8.77 4.78
N ALA A 99 11.46 -9.43 5.68
CA ALA A 99 12.05 -10.41 6.58
C ALA A 99 11.77 -11.85 6.08
N PRO A 100 12.73 -12.79 6.21
CA PRO A 100 12.51 -14.18 5.87
C PRO A 100 11.34 -14.77 6.66
N LYS A 101 10.67 -15.80 6.12
CA LYS A 101 9.59 -16.51 6.81
C LYS A 101 10.07 -17.03 8.17
N THR A 102 9.23 -16.89 9.20
CA THR A 102 9.57 -17.37 10.54
C THR A 102 9.71 -18.88 10.60
N SER A 103 10.65 -19.33 11.42
CA SER A 103 10.86 -20.75 11.74
C SER A 103 10.13 -21.19 13.01
N LEU A 104 9.42 -20.28 13.68
CA LEU A 104 8.66 -20.58 14.90
C LEU A 104 7.41 -21.41 14.60
N ASN A 105 7.13 -22.37 15.49
CA ASN A 105 5.91 -23.16 15.48
C ASN A 105 4.75 -22.37 16.12
N VAL A 106 4.41 -21.23 15.52
CA VAL A 106 3.28 -20.37 15.90
C VAL A 106 2.43 -20.08 14.68
N LYS A 107 1.16 -19.77 14.91
CA LYS A 107 0.19 -19.54 13.85
C LYS A 107 -0.49 -18.20 14.07
N LEU A 108 -0.58 -17.37 13.03
CA LEU A 108 -1.27 -16.09 13.11
C LEU A 108 -2.73 -16.30 12.70
N THR A 109 -3.66 -16.15 13.63
CA THR A 109 -5.09 -16.38 13.40
C THR A 109 -5.86 -15.09 13.09
N GLY A 110 -5.33 -13.93 13.49
CA GLY A 110 -5.98 -12.64 13.23
C GLY A 110 -5.04 -11.45 13.31
N VAL A 111 -5.37 -10.39 12.58
CA VAL A 111 -4.65 -9.11 12.60
C VAL A 111 -5.62 -7.94 12.59
N VAL A 112 -5.27 -6.90 13.34
CA VAL A 112 -5.94 -5.60 13.33
C VAL A 112 -4.85 -4.56 13.05
N ALA A 113 -4.66 -4.24 11.78
CA ALA A 113 -3.67 -3.26 11.34
C ALA A 113 -4.32 -1.87 11.20
N LEU A 114 -3.60 -0.83 11.63
CA LEU A 114 -3.96 0.56 11.35
C LEU A 114 -3.16 1.04 10.14
N ALA A 115 -3.84 1.39 9.06
CA ALA A 115 -3.19 1.83 7.82
C ALA A 115 -2.33 3.10 7.99
N SER A 116 -2.65 3.94 8.99
CA SER A 116 -1.92 5.16 9.30
C SER A 116 -0.70 4.94 10.20
N ASP A 117 -0.66 3.85 10.95
CA ASP A 117 0.42 3.54 11.89
C ASP A 117 0.56 2.02 12.08
N PRO A 118 1.46 1.37 11.31
CA PRO A 118 1.76 -0.06 11.46
C PRO A 118 2.30 -0.46 12.85
N GLY A 119 2.77 0.52 13.64
CA GLY A 119 3.23 0.35 15.02
C GLY A 119 2.11 0.33 16.06
N ALA A 120 0.87 0.65 15.68
CA ALA A 120 -0.28 0.69 16.59
C ALA A 120 -1.26 -0.50 16.40
N GLY A 121 -0.87 -1.52 15.63
CA GLY A 121 -1.72 -2.69 15.37
C GLY A 121 -1.67 -3.76 16.47
N SER A 122 -2.55 -4.75 16.37
CA SER A 122 -2.59 -5.92 17.26
C SER A 122 -2.79 -7.21 16.48
N ALA A 123 -2.28 -8.32 17.02
CA ALA A 123 -2.31 -9.62 16.38
C ALA A 123 -2.79 -10.71 17.34
N ILE A 124 -3.54 -11.68 16.82
CA ILE A 124 -3.95 -12.88 17.55
C ILE A 124 -3.06 -14.02 17.07
N ILE A 125 -2.24 -14.54 17.99
CA ILE A 125 -1.24 -15.56 17.68
C ILE A 125 -1.52 -16.79 18.54
N GLU A 126 -1.63 -17.94 17.87
CA GLU A 126 -1.69 -19.25 18.49
C GLU A 126 -0.27 -19.78 18.70
N SER A 127 0.04 -20.10 19.95
CA SER A 127 1.30 -20.74 20.36
C SER A 127 0.98 -21.99 21.15
N ARG A 128 1.39 -23.16 20.62
CA ARG A 128 1.21 -24.48 21.27
C ARG A 128 -0.24 -24.79 21.70
N GLY A 129 -1.22 -24.39 20.90
CA GLY A 129 -2.65 -24.64 21.16
C GLY A 129 -3.33 -23.61 22.07
N SER A 130 -2.64 -22.53 22.45
CA SER A 130 -3.23 -21.40 23.17
C SER A 130 -3.17 -20.14 22.31
N GLU A 131 -4.30 -19.49 22.12
CA GLU A 131 -4.40 -18.21 21.43
C GLU A 131 -4.33 -17.03 22.41
N ALA A 132 -3.58 -16.00 22.05
CA ALA A 132 -3.51 -14.75 22.81
C ALA A 132 -3.38 -13.54 21.87
N THR A 133 -3.78 -12.37 22.37
CA THR A 133 -3.68 -11.10 21.66
C THR A 133 -2.42 -10.36 22.08
N TYR A 134 -1.63 -9.93 21.11
CA TYR A 134 -0.36 -9.21 21.29
C TYR A 134 -0.42 -7.84 20.61
N ALA A 135 0.06 -6.81 21.31
CA ALA A 135 0.33 -5.49 20.75
C ALA A 135 1.78 -5.41 20.23
N VAL A 136 2.08 -4.37 19.46
CA VAL A 136 3.46 -4.09 19.04
C VAL A 136 4.37 -3.94 20.27
N ASP A 137 5.56 -4.51 20.17
CA ASP A 137 6.59 -4.70 21.20
C ASP A 137 6.31 -5.76 22.29
N ASP A 138 5.14 -6.40 22.30
CA ASP A 138 4.85 -7.51 23.19
C ASP A 138 5.66 -8.76 22.81
N GLN A 139 6.00 -9.56 23.82
CA GLN A 139 6.64 -10.85 23.65
C GLN A 139 5.58 -11.96 23.49
N ILE A 140 5.77 -12.82 22.48
CA ILE A 140 4.86 -13.93 22.19
C ILE A 140 5.13 -15.08 23.18
N ASP A 141 4.08 -15.53 23.86
CA ASP A 141 4.20 -16.55 24.90
C ASP A 141 4.72 -17.87 24.35
N GLY A 142 5.58 -18.52 25.14
CA GLY A 142 6.25 -19.76 24.74
C GLY A 142 7.38 -19.58 23.73
N THR A 143 7.71 -18.33 23.35
CA THR A 143 8.84 -17.98 22.47
C THR A 143 9.65 -16.80 23.02
N ASN A 144 10.80 -16.53 22.40
CA ASN A 144 11.61 -15.32 22.65
C ASN A 144 11.40 -14.26 21.56
N ALA A 145 10.32 -14.37 20.78
CA ALA A 145 10.03 -13.44 19.72
C ALA A 145 9.17 -12.28 20.22
N ARG A 146 9.49 -11.06 19.77
CA ARG A 146 8.68 -9.86 20.01
C ARG A 146 7.96 -9.44 18.76
N LEU A 147 6.71 -9.05 18.88
CA LEU A 147 5.97 -8.44 17.79
C LEU A 147 6.54 -7.05 17.51
N LYS A 148 6.88 -6.73 16.26
CA LYS A 148 7.46 -5.43 15.90
C LYS A 148 6.58 -4.61 14.97
N GLN A 149 5.80 -5.28 14.14
CA GLN A 149 4.90 -4.59 13.23
C GLN A 149 3.72 -5.49 12.87
N VAL A 150 2.54 -4.88 12.76
CA VAL A 150 1.32 -5.57 12.32
C VAL A 150 0.91 -5.00 10.96
N LEU A 151 0.81 -5.88 9.97
CA LEU A 151 0.37 -5.58 8.61
C LEU A 151 -0.94 -6.31 8.33
N ALA A 152 -1.57 -5.99 7.20
CA ALA A 152 -2.89 -6.54 6.85
C ALA A 152 -2.86 -8.06 6.58
N ASP A 153 -1.74 -8.60 6.14
CA ASP A 153 -1.57 -9.99 5.69
C ASP A 153 -0.56 -10.79 6.54
N ARG A 154 0.22 -10.10 7.39
CA ARG A 154 1.35 -10.68 8.13
C ARG A 154 1.67 -9.86 9.37
N VAL A 155 2.52 -10.43 10.22
CA VAL A 155 3.24 -9.68 11.25
C VAL A 155 4.74 -9.86 11.11
N LEU A 156 5.49 -8.80 11.42
CA LEU A 156 6.94 -8.87 11.57
C LEU A 156 7.26 -9.07 13.04
N ILE A 157 8.01 -10.13 13.33
CA ILE A 157 8.48 -10.45 14.67
C ILE A 157 10.01 -10.34 14.70
N GLN A 158 10.57 -10.04 15.87
CA GLN A 158 12.00 -10.05 16.08
C GLN A 158 12.38 -11.18 17.03
N GLN A 159 13.24 -12.09 16.56
CA GLN A 159 13.79 -13.19 17.35
C GLN A 159 15.31 -13.17 17.30
N ALA A 160 15.97 -13.20 18.46
CA ALA A 160 17.43 -13.16 18.56
C ALA A 160 18.10 -12.02 17.75
N GLY A 161 17.44 -10.86 17.70
CA GLY A 161 17.91 -9.68 16.97
C GLY A 161 17.60 -9.65 15.48
N ARG A 162 17.08 -10.74 14.89
CA ARG A 162 16.68 -10.79 13.47
C ARG A 162 15.17 -10.61 13.32
N PHE A 163 14.75 -9.93 12.26
CA PHE A 163 13.35 -9.85 11.87
C PHE A 163 12.95 -11.10 11.10
N GLU A 164 11.75 -11.61 11.38
CA GLU A 164 11.12 -12.73 10.70
C GLU A 164 9.65 -12.39 10.39
N THR A 165 9.10 -12.96 9.32
CA THR A 165 7.72 -12.75 8.90
C THR A 165 6.84 -13.94 9.30
N LEU A 166 5.76 -13.68 10.04
CA LEU A 166 4.68 -14.64 10.28
C LEU A 166 3.45 -14.24 9.47
N MET A 167 3.05 -15.08 8.52
CA MET A 167 1.89 -14.84 7.65
C MET A 167 0.57 -15.19 8.35
N LEU A 168 -0.50 -14.48 8.01
CA LEU A 168 -1.85 -14.81 8.44
C LEU A 168 -2.25 -16.17 7.86
N ASP A 169 -2.85 -17.03 8.69
CA ASP A 169 -3.31 -18.34 8.26
C ASP A 169 -4.27 -18.23 7.07
N GLY A 170 -4.05 -19.08 6.06
CA GLY A 170 -4.75 -19.00 4.77
C GLY A 170 -4.12 -18.06 3.73
N ILE A 171 -3.02 -17.34 4.04
CA ILE A 171 -2.25 -16.55 3.08
C ILE A 171 -0.84 -17.15 2.91
N GLU A 172 -0.58 -17.82 1.78
CA GLU A 172 0.72 -18.46 1.53
C GLU A 172 1.82 -17.44 1.16
N TYR A 173 3.00 -17.60 1.78
CA TYR A 173 4.19 -16.75 1.63
C TYR A 173 4.67 -16.59 0.18
N THR A 174 4.41 -17.58 -0.68
CA THR A 174 4.84 -17.63 -2.09
C THR A 174 4.30 -16.46 -2.91
N LYS A 175 3.12 -15.91 -2.56
CA LYS A 175 2.51 -14.78 -3.29
C LYS A 175 3.23 -13.44 -3.09
N ILE A 176 4.01 -13.26 -2.02
CA ILE A 176 4.58 -11.93 -1.68
C ILE A 176 6.09 -11.86 -1.84
N ALA A 177 6.82 -12.97 -1.70
CA ALA A 177 8.24 -13.01 -2.09
C ALA A 177 8.43 -12.67 -3.58
N GLN A 178 7.45 -13.01 -4.43
CA GLN A 178 7.44 -12.67 -5.86
C GLN A 178 7.02 -11.23 -6.16
N ALA A 179 6.11 -10.64 -5.37
CA ALA A 179 5.69 -9.24 -5.51
C ALA A 179 6.82 -8.25 -5.16
N ASN A 180 7.70 -8.64 -4.25
CA ASN A 180 8.79 -7.82 -3.76
C ASN A 180 10.12 -8.05 -4.53
N ALA A 181 10.31 -9.22 -5.15
CA ALA A 181 11.46 -9.49 -6.02
C ALA A 181 11.49 -8.62 -7.30
N GLY A 182 10.38 -7.96 -7.64
CA GLY A 182 10.30 -6.98 -8.74
C GLY A 182 10.82 -5.57 -8.39
N LEU A 183 11.18 -5.31 -7.12
CA LEU A 183 11.62 -4.01 -6.64
C LEU A 183 13.06 -4.10 -6.09
N GLY A 184 14.02 -4.18 -7.02
CA GLY A 184 15.39 -3.72 -6.81
C GLY A 184 16.20 -4.41 -5.70
N ARG A 185 16.86 -5.52 -6.05
CA ARG A 185 18.07 -5.97 -5.36
C ARG A 185 19.26 -5.86 -6.31
N ALA A 186 19.84 -4.67 -6.35
CA ALA A 186 21.25 -4.51 -6.69
C ALA A 186 22.04 -4.64 -5.39
N ASP A 187 23.19 -5.29 -5.47
CA ASP A 187 24.17 -5.53 -4.40
C ASP A 187 23.91 -6.71 -3.45
N GLU A 188 24.46 -7.88 -3.82
CA GLU A 188 25.58 -8.47 -3.07
C GLU A 188 26.35 -9.51 -3.94
N PRO A 189 27.65 -9.77 -3.65
CA PRO A 189 28.61 -10.33 -4.59
C PRO A 189 28.52 -11.86 -4.67
N ALA A 190 28.65 -12.39 -5.89
CA ALA A 190 28.74 -13.82 -6.12
C ALA A 190 30.13 -14.34 -5.72
N SER A 191 30.15 -15.24 -4.73
CA SER A 191 31.33 -16.03 -4.38
C SER A 191 31.69 -17.00 -5.51
N GLU A 192 32.98 -16.99 -5.84
CA GLU A 192 33.65 -17.87 -6.78
C GLU A 192 33.50 -19.35 -6.40
N MET A 193 33.20 -20.21 -7.38
CA MET A 193 33.42 -21.65 -7.25
C MET A 193 33.92 -22.21 -8.59
N ASP A 194 35.21 -22.55 -8.57
CA ASP A 194 35.99 -23.29 -9.56
C ASP A 194 35.30 -24.60 -10.00
N GLY A 195 35.45 -24.96 -11.28
CA GLY A 195 35.03 -26.29 -11.75
C GLY A 195 35.05 -26.51 -13.27
N ASP A 196 36.25 -26.69 -13.79
CA ASP A 196 36.66 -27.56 -14.91
C ASP A 196 36.12 -27.39 -16.35
N MET A 197 37.12 -27.07 -17.21
CA MET A 197 37.29 -27.25 -18.64
C MET A 197 36.31 -28.15 -19.44
N ALA A 198 35.83 -27.58 -20.55
CA ALA A 198 35.62 -28.28 -21.82
C ALA A 198 36.02 -27.36 -23.01
N PRO A 199 36.45 -27.93 -24.15
CA PRO A 199 37.46 -27.30 -25.03
C PRO A 199 36.92 -26.27 -26.02
N VAL A 200 37.80 -25.32 -26.32
CA VAL A 200 37.69 -24.24 -27.31
C VAL A 200 37.66 -24.81 -28.74
N PRO A 201 36.74 -24.37 -29.61
CA PRO A 201 36.95 -24.35 -31.05
C PRO A 201 37.56 -23.01 -31.51
N GLU A 202 38.48 -23.11 -32.45
CA GLU A 202 39.26 -22.06 -33.12
C GLU A 202 38.45 -20.88 -33.72
N PRO A 203 39.10 -19.72 -33.95
CA PRO A 203 38.41 -18.44 -34.17
C PRO A 203 37.83 -18.32 -35.58
N MET A 204 36.52 -18.08 -35.67
CA MET A 204 35.92 -17.54 -36.89
C MET A 204 35.97 -16.01 -36.87
N GLU A 205 36.41 -15.46 -37.99
CA GLU A 205 36.67 -14.06 -38.26
C GLU A 205 35.46 -13.15 -38.00
N MET A 206 35.69 -12.06 -37.27
CA MET A 206 34.70 -10.99 -37.09
C MET A 206 34.44 -10.27 -38.42
N GLN A 207 33.20 -10.31 -38.92
CA GLN A 207 32.69 -9.24 -39.79
C GLN A 207 32.08 -8.12 -38.93
N PRO A 208 32.29 -6.84 -39.28
CA PRO A 208 31.90 -5.70 -38.45
C PRO A 208 30.38 -5.51 -38.45
N LEU A 209 29.87 -5.15 -37.27
CA LEU A 209 28.48 -4.88 -36.96
C LEU A 209 27.84 -3.87 -37.92
N GLN A 210 26.77 -4.30 -38.60
CA GLN A 210 25.69 -3.43 -39.12
C GLN A 210 24.44 -3.48 -38.22
N ALA A 211 24.62 -3.90 -36.96
CA ALA A 211 23.52 -4.17 -36.04
C ALA A 211 22.94 -2.91 -35.36
N SER A 212 23.62 -1.76 -35.40
CA SER A 212 23.16 -0.57 -34.68
C SER A 212 21.96 0.11 -35.33
N GLU A 213 21.91 0.23 -36.66
CA GLU A 213 20.79 0.91 -37.35
C GLU A 213 19.51 0.05 -37.40
N GLN A 214 19.64 -1.29 -37.34
CA GLN A 214 18.50 -2.20 -37.30
C GLN A 214 17.89 -2.35 -35.89
N LEU A 215 18.63 -1.99 -34.84
CA LEU A 215 18.14 -2.03 -33.46
C LEU A 215 17.26 -0.81 -33.12
N ASP A 216 17.57 0.36 -33.69
CA ASP A 216 16.74 1.56 -33.49
C ASP A 216 15.42 1.48 -34.27
N ALA A 217 15.45 0.97 -35.52
CA ALA A 217 14.23 0.72 -36.30
C ALA A 217 13.31 -0.33 -35.66
N ARG A 218 13.87 -1.34 -34.98
CA ARG A 218 13.10 -2.33 -34.20
C ARG A 218 12.54 -1.75 -32.91
N ARG A 219 13.16 -0.70 -32.34
CA ARG A 219 12.69 -0.06 -31.10
C ARG A 219 11.51 0.87 -31.35
N ASP A 220 11.49 1.54 -32.51
CA ASP A 220 10.37 2.39 -32.92
C ASP A 220 9.16 1.58 -33.43
N GLU A 221 9.39 0.41 -34.06
CA GLU A 221 8.30 -0.51 -34.47
C GLU A 221 7.65 -1.27 -33.30
N LEU A 222 8.29 -1.34 -32.13
CA LEU A 222 7.71 -1.95 -30.92
C LEU A 222 6.65 -1.05 -30.26
N ILE A 223 6.65 0.25 -30.56
CA ILE A 223 5.71 1.24 -30.01
C ILE A 223 4.40 1.29 -30.81
N ALA A 224 4.37 0.75 -32.04
CA ALA A 224 3.28 1.00 -32.98
C ALA A 224 2.21 -0.13 -33.09
N GLU A 225 2.44 -1.35 -32.60
CA GLU A 225 1.53 -2.48 -32.88
C GLU A 225 1.30 -3.44 -31.69
N PRO A 226 0.21 -3.28 -30.91
CA PRO A 226 -0.19 -4.15 -29.79
C PRO A 226 -0.57 -5.60 -30.17
N MET A 227 -0.33 -6.03 -31.41
CA MET A 227 -0.75 -7.35 -31.93
C MET A 227 0.36 -8.41 -31.86
N LYS A 228 1.58 -8.08 -31.43
CA LYS A 228 2.73 -9.02 -31.42
C LYS A 228 2.81 -9.95 -30.21
N PHE A 229 2.04 -9.76 -29.14
CA PHE A 229 2.03 -10.70 -27.99
C PHE A 229 1.68 -12.15 -28.41
N PHE A 230 0.73 -12.31 -29.34
CA PHE A 230 0.29 -13.61 -29.84
C PHE A 230 1.25 -14.28 -30.83
N ASP A 231 2.30 -13.59 -31.29
CA ASP A 231 3.34 -14.20 -32.14
C ASP A 231 4.32 -15.09 -31.34
N TYR A 232 4.39 -14.87 -30.02
CA TYR A 232 5.36 -15.51 -29.14
C TYR A 232 4.77 -16.62 -28.27
N ILE A 233 3.45 -16.62 -28.08
CA ILE A 233 2.72 -17.66 -27.34
C ILE A 233 1.62 -18.23 -28.22
N ARG A 234 1.73 -19.52 -28.55
CA ARG A 234 0.66 -20.27 -29.20
C ARG A 234 -0.33 -20.77 -28.16
N VAL A 235 -1.61 -20.51 -28.37
CA VAL A 235 -2.69 -20.94 -27.49
C VAL A 235 -3.60 -21.93 -28.21
N SER A 236 -3.99 -23.00 -27.53
CA SER A 236 -4.97 -23.97 -28.04
C SER A 236 -5.98 -24.34 -26.95
N PRO A 237 -7.28 -24.39 -27.25
CA PRO A 237 -8.29 -24.72 -26.25
C PRO A 237 -8.14 -26.18 -25.80
N GLN A 238 -8.16 -26.40 -24.49
CA GLN A 238 -8.17 -27.72 -23.88
C GLN A 238 -9.57 -28.02 -23.35
N ARG A 239 -10.14 -29.16 -23.74
CA ARG A 239 -11.45 -29.61 -23.26
C ARG A 239 -11.31 -30.86 -22.40
N ASN A 240 -11.98 -30.89 -21.27
CA ASN A 240 -12.13 -32.06 -20.43
C ASN A 240 -13.61 -32.46 -20.38
N ASN A 241 -13.94 -33.72 -20.68
CA ASN A 241 -15.33 -34.22 -20.73
C ASN A 241 -16.28 -33.37 -21.61
N GLY A 242 -15.75 -32.78 -22.69
CA GLY A 242 -16.52 -31.92 -23.61
C GLY A 242 -16.66 -30.46 -23.18
N GLN A 243 -16.32 -30.12 -21.93
CA GLN A 243 -16.31 -28.75 -21.40
C GLN A 243 -14.94 -28.11 -21.57
N LEU A 244 -14.89 -26.81 -21.87
CA LEU A 244 -13.63 -26.05 -21.95
C LEU A 244 -13.04 -25.93 -20.54
N SER A 245 -11.83 -26.46 -20.36
CA SER A 245 -11.12 -26.41 -19.07
C SER A 245 -10.08 -25.28 -19.02
N GLY A 246 -9.66 -24.76 -20.17
CA GLY A 246 -8.69 -23.67 -20.27
C GLY A 246 -7.97 -23.66 -21.62
N TYR A 247 -6.83 -22.99 -21.68
CA TYR A 247 -6.02 -22.88 -22.89
C TYR A 247 -4.60 -23.37 -22.64
N ARG A 248 -4.17 -24.34 -23.44
CA ARG A 248 -2.81 -24.85 -23.43
C ARG A 248 -1.87 -23.85 -24.09
N LEU A 249 -0.78 -23.54 -23.40
CA LEU A 249 0.26 -22.61 -23.82
C LEU A 249 1.43 -23.36 -24.42
N MET A 250 1.90 -22.88 -25.58
CA MET A 250 3.04 -23.41 -26.29
C MET A 250 3.96 -22.28 -26.76
N PRO A 251 5.28 -22.52 -26.85
CA PRO A 251 6.19 -21.54 -27.42
C PRO A 251 5.84 -21.24 -28.88
N GLY A 252 5.84 -19.95 -29.21
CA GLY A 252 5.66 -19.41 -30.56
C GLY A 252 6.98 -19.31 -31.31
N LYS A 253 7.19 -18.17 -31.99
CA LYS A 253 8.40 -17.93 -32.80
C LYS A 253 9.67 -17.74 -31.97
N ASP A 254 9.54 -17.26 -30.73
CA ASP A 254 10.67 -17.07 -29.80
C ASP A 254 10.45 -17.89 -28.52
N PRO A 255 11.07 -19.09 -28.41
CA PRO A 255 10.99 -19.91 -27.20
C PRO A 255 11.67 -19.29 -25.99
N SER A 256 12.61 -18.36 -26.19
CA SER A 256 13.37 -17.75 -25.10
C SER A 256 12.51 -16.77 -24.31
N LEU A 257 11.66 -15.99 -24.99
CA LEU A 257 10.69 -15.12 -24.34
C LEU A 257 9.67 -15.94 -23.55
N PHE A 258 9.17 -17.04 -24.12
CA PHE A 258 8.25 -17.95 -23.44
C PHE A 258 8.82 -18.46 -22.11
N ALA A 259 10.09 -18.85 -22.09
CA ALA A 259 10.78 -19.28 -20.86
C ALA A 259 11.06 -18.12 -19.88
N GLN A 260 11.39 -16.92 -20.39
CA GLN A 260 11.59 -15.71 -19.56
C GLN A 260 10.33 -15.32 -18.81
N LEU A 261 9.15 -15.57 -19.38
CA LEU A 261 7.86 -15.36 -18.72
C LEU A 261 7.56 -16.42 -17.64
N GLY A 262 8.46 -17.38 -17.39
CA GLY A 262 8.27 -18.47 -16.43
C GLY A 262 7.31 -19.56 -16.91
N LEU A 263 6.86 -19.48 -18.17
CA LEU A 263 5.97 -20.46 -18.79
C LEU A 263 6.76 -21.68 -19.24
N GLN A 264 6.12 -22.85 -19.13
CA GLN A 264 6.63 -24.12 -19.62
C GLN A 264 5.72 -24.70 -20.71
N PRO A 265 6.29 -25.41 -21.69
CA PRO A 265 5.50 -25.99 -22.76
C PRO A 265 4.44 -26.94 -22.18
N ASN A 266 3.20 -26.80 -22.64
CA ASN A 266 2.02 -27.53 -22.16
C ASN A 266 1.40 -27.02 -20.85
N ASP A 267 1.84 -25.90 -20.30
CA ASP A 267 1.09 -25.23 -19.24
C ASP A 267 -0.36 -25.00 -19.67
N LEU A 268 -1.31 -25.25 -18.76
CA LEU A 268 -2.73 -25.02 -19.00
C LEU A 268 -3.18 -23.76 -18.28
N ALA A 269 -3.40 -22.67 -19.01
CA ALA A 269 -3.97 -21.45 -18.44
C ALA A 269 -5.45 -21.66 -18.11
N ILE A 270 -5.81 -21.42 -16.85
CA ILE A 270 -7.18 -21.59 -16.33
C ILE A 270 -7.80 -20.26 -15.90
N GLU A 271 -6.99 -19.25 -15.56
CA GLU A 271 -7.45 -17.91 -15.17
C GLU A 271 -6.42 -16.85 -15.59
N ILE A 272 -6.89 -15.66 -15.97
CA ILE A 272 -6.04 -14.48 -16.20
C ILE A 272 -6.70 -13.27 -15.54
N ASN A 273 -5.96 -12.51 -14.73
CA ASN A 273 -6.44 -11.34 -14.00
C ASN A 273 -7.74 -11.58 -13.20
N GLY A 274 -7.92 -12.79 -12.64
CA GLY A 274 -9.15 -13.15 -11.92
C GLY A 274 -10.30 -13.65 -12.81
N ILE A 275 -10.14 -13.66 -14.13
CA ILE A 275 -11.15 -14.11 -15.09
C ILE A 275 -10.88 -15.57 -15.49
N ALA A 276 -11.84 -16.45 -15.21
CA ALA A 276 -11.76 -17.86 -15.59
C ALA A 276 -11.78 -18.03 -17.11
N LEU A 277 -10.95 -18.95 -17.62
CA LEU A 277 -10.83 -19.25 -19.05
C LEU A 277 -11.62 -20.49 -19.48
N ASN A 278 -12.61 -20.89 -18.68
CA ASN A 278 -13.51 -22.01 -18.97
C ASN A 278 -14.71 -21.62 -19.87
N ASP A 279 -14.83 -20.33 -20.20
CA ASP A 279 -15.80 -19.79 -21.15
C ASP A 279 -15.10 -19.05 -22.29
N MET A 280 -15.58 -19.25 -23.52
CA MET A 280 -14.97 -18.68 -24.72
C MET A 280 -15.18 -17.16 -24.82
N GLN A 281 -16.33 -16.64 -24.38
CA GLN A 281 -16.60 -15.20 -24.41
C GLN A 281 -15.74 -14.47 -23.38
N GLN A 282 -15.60 -15.04 -22.18
CA GLN A 282 -14.70 -14.50 -21.15
C GLN A 282 -13.24 -14.49 -21.61
N ALA A 283 -12.78 -15.56 -22.25
CA ALA A 283 -11.43 -15.61 -22.82
C ALA A 283 -11.18 -14.53 -23.89
N MET A 284 -12.18 -14.22 -24.73
CA MET A 284 -12.05 -13.12 -25.71
C MET A 284 -11.97 -11.74 -25.04
N ASN A 285 -12.69 -11.53 -23.94
CA ASN A 285 -12.62 -10.27 -23.19
C ASN A 285 -11.24 -10.07 -22.57
N VAL A 286 -10.68 -11.14 -21.98
CA VAL A 286 -9.30 -11.13 -21.45
C VAL A 286 -8.31 -10.76 -22.55
N ILE A 287 -8.41 -11.37 -23.73
CA ILE A 287 -7.50 -11.07 -24.86
C ILE A 287 -7.53 -9.58 -25.21
N ASN A 288 -8.71 -8.95 -25.22
CA ASN A 288 -8.81 -7.53 -25.51
C ASN A 288 -8.18 -6.67 -24.41
N GLU A 289 -8.37 -7.03 -23.14
CA GLU A 289 -7.78 -6.33 -22.00
C GLU A 289 -6.25 -6.45 -21.99
N LEU A 290 -5.72 -7.64 -22.29
CA LEU A 290 -4.28 -7.91 -22.33
C LEU A 290 -3.53 -7.12 -23.41
N ARG A 291 -4.21 -6.70 -24.48
CA ARG A 291 -3.59 -5.90 -25.55
C ARG A 291 -3.12 -4.53 -25.07
N ASP A 292 -3.82 -3.95 -24.10
CA ASP A 292 -3.52 -2.63 -23.55
C ASP A 292 -2.84 -2.72 -22.16
N ALA A 293 -2.70 -3.93 -21.62
CA ALA A 293 -2.13 -4.17 -20.29
C ALA A 293 -0.59 -4.24 -20.33
N LYS A 294 0.04 -3.69 -19.30
CA LYS A 294 1.51 -3.78 -19.11
C LYS A 294 1.93 -5.05 -18.40
N GLU A 295 1.01 -5.64 -17.65
CA GLU A 295 1.22 -6.83 -16.84
C GLU A 295 -0.04 -7.70 -16.83
N ALA A 296 0.16 -9.00 -16.62
CA ALA A 296 -0.92 -9.98 -16.52
C ALA A 296 -0.58 -11.04 -15.48
N ALA A 297 -1.52 -11.32 -14.58
CA ALA A 297 -1.45 -12.44 -13.66
C ALA A 297 -2.15 -13.65 -14.27
N ILE A 298 -1.41 -14.73 -14.54
CA ILE A 298 -1.90 -15.95 -15.17
C ILE A 298 -1.87 -17.09 -14.14
N LYS A 299 -3.02 -17.71 -13.89
CA LYS A 299 -3.11 -18.98 -13.15
C LYS A 299 -3.02 -20.12 -14.15
N ILE A 300 -2.03 -20.98 -13.96
CA ILE A 300 -1.80 -22.17 -14.78
C ILE A 300 -1.94 -23.44 -13.96
N GLU A 301 -2.27 -24.53 -14.63
CA GLU A 301 -2.09 -25.89 -14.15
C GLU A 301 -0.88 -26.51 -14.87
N ARG A 302 0.09 -26.97 -14.09
CA ARG A 302 1.32 -27.63 -14.55
C ARG A 302 1.49 -28.93 -13.78
N ASP A 303 1.52 -30.05 -14.49
CA ASP A 303 1.62 -31.39 -13.91
C ASP A 303 0.55 -31.68 -12.82
N GLY A 304 -0.63 -31.05 -12.93
CA GLY A 304 -1.72 -31.15 -11.96
C GLY A 304 -1.63 -30.21 -10.75
N GLU A 305 -0.57 -29.40 -10.65
CA GLU A 305 -0.43 -28.37 -9.64
C GLU A 305 -0.84 -26.99 -10.18
N ILE A 306 -1.50 -26.19 -9.35
CA ILE A 306 -1.86 -24.82 -9.69
C ILE A 306 -0.71 -23.87 -9.35
N ARG A 307 -0.34 -23.01 -10.31
CA ARG A 307 0.72 -22.01 -10.15
C ARG A 307 0.24 -20.66 -10.67
N ASP A 308 0.59 -19.60 -9.95
CA ASP A 308 0.34 -18.22 -10.38
C ASP A 308 1.65 -17.67 -10.99
N ILE A 309 1.56 -17.07 -12.17
CA ILE A 309 2.68 -16.49 -12.92
C ILE A 309 2.32 -15.04 -13.28
N LEU A 310 3.20 -14.11 -12.95
CA LEU A 310 3.09 -12.72 -13.36
C LEU A 310 3.91 -12.50 -14.64
N VAL A 311 3.29 -11.95 -15.67
CA VAL A 311 3.86 -11.74 -17.00
C VAL A 311 3.86 -10.24 -17.29
N SER A 312 5.02 -9.67 -17.62
CA SER A 312 5.11 -8.30 -18.15
C SER A 312 4.99 -8.32 -19.68
N LEU A 313 4.04 -7.55 -20.21
CA LEU A 313 3.61 -7.61 -21.62
C LEU A 313 4.20 -6.50 -22.50
N SER A 314 4.69 -5.41 -21.91
CA SER A 314 5.33 -4.30 -22.63
C SER A 314 6.30 -3.54 -21.71
N GLN A 315 7.48 -3.19 -22.24
CA GLN A 315 8.28 -2.06 -21.74
C GLN A 315 8.14 -0.88 -22.69
#